data_AF-E3N8Z1-F1
#
_entry.id   AF-E3N8Z1-F1
#
_cell.length_a   1.000
_cell.length_b   1.000
_cell.length_c   1.000
_cell.angle_alpha   90.00
_cell.angle_beta   90.00
_cell.angle_gamma   90.00
#
_symmetry.space_group_name_H-M   'P 1'
#
loop_
_entity.id
_entity.type
_entity.pdbx_description
1 polymer ?
#
loop_
_entity_poly.entity_id
_entity_poly.type
_entity_poly.pdbx_seq_one_letter_code
_entity_poly.pdbx_strand_id
1 'polypeptide(L)'
;MPRMMSAMCPGSCSGRGGCYASPTGPECQCREGFAGQMCEIVVEKTTAAVVAVAEDTSDFWSILLVSLLVLFSLLGCCGAIVWYFRSKNGDRIGGLDEISSKAKTAPKKIKEYLENLV
;
A
#
# COMPACT_ATOMS: atom_id res chain seq x y z
N MET A 1 -39.20 1.36 14.23
CA MET A 1 -39.82 0.29 15.03
C MET A 1 -39.60 0.60 16.51
N PRO A 2 -40.64 0.73 17.35
CA PRO A 2 -40.47 0.98 18.78
C PRO A 2 -39.85 -0.24 19.46
N ARG A 3 -38.86 0.00 20.34
CA ARG A 3 -38.28 -1.03 21.21
C ARG A 3 -39.27 -1.33 22.33
N MET A 4 -39.57 -2.61 22.53
CA MET A 4 -40.41 -3.07 23.63
C MET A 4 -39.57 -3.35 24.87
N MET A 5 -40.19 -3.30 26.05
CA MET A 5 -39.55 -3.76 27.28
C MET A 5 -39.21 -5.25 27.15
N SER A 6 -38.00 -5.63 27.56
CA SER A 6 -37.53 -7.03 27.46
C SER A 6 -38.41 -8.04 28.21
N ALA A 7 -39.20 -7.57 29.19
CA ALA A 7 -40.18 -8.36 29.93
C ALA A 7 -41.42 -8.77 29.10
N MET A 8 -41.70 -8.11 27.98
CA MET A 8 -42.81 -8.44 27.07
C MET A 8 -42.41 -9.42 25.97
N CYS A 9 -41.10 -9.68 25.78
CA CYS A 9 -40.61 -10.72 24.88
C CYS A 9 -40.43 -12.05 25.63
N PRO A 10 -40.80 -13.19 25.03
CA PRO A 10 -40.48 -14.49 25.59
C PRO A 10 -38.96 -14.64 25.73
N GLY A 11 -38.48 -14.88 26.96
CA GLY A 11 -37.06 -15.10 27.26
C GLY A 11 -36.12 -13.91 27.03
N SER A 12 -36.63 -12.67 26.90
CA SER A 12 -35.81 -11.45 26.77
C SER A 12 -34.67 -11.53 25.75
N CYS A 13 -34.88 -12.24 24.63
CA CYS A 13 -33.85 -12.51 23.62
C CYS A 13 -32.52 -13.02 24.24
N SER A 14 -32.60 -13.88 25.27
CA SER A 14 -31.49 -14.43 26.05
C SER A 14 -30.54 -13.38 26.66
N GLY A 15 -30.99 -12.13 26.80
CA GLY A 15 -30.15 -10.99 27.18
C GLY A 15 -29.10 -10.60 26.12
N ARG A 16 -29.15 -11.21 24.94
CA ARG A 16 -28.17 -11.10 23.84
C ARG A 16 -28.74 -10.34 22.64
N GLY A 17 -29.90 -9.70 22.79
CA GLY A 17 -30.59 -8.94 21.75
C GLY A 17 -31.55 -7.88 22.31
N GLY A 18 -32.20 -7.15 21.41
CA GLY A 18 -33.29 -6.23 21.72
C GLY A 18 -34.63 -6.75 21.20
N CYS A 19 -35.70 -6.50 21.94
CA CYS A 19 -37.07 -6.86 21.55
C CYS A 19 -37.74 -5.70 20.80
N TYR A 20 -38.30 -5.96 19.62
CA TYR A 20 -38.96 -4.95 18.79
C TYR A 20 -40.37 -5.39 18.39
N ALA A 21 -41.24 -4.40 18.26
CA ALA A 21 -42.58 -4.63 17.73
C ALA A 21 -42.52 -4.89 16.21
N SER A 22 -42.89 -6.09 15.79
CA SER A 22 -43.08 -6.48 14.39
C SER A 22 -44.59 -6.68 14.12
N PRO A 23 -45.09 -6.46 12.90
CA PRO A 23 -46.51 -6.65 12.57
C PRO A 23 -47.00 -8.10 12.75
N THR A 24 -46.08 -9.06 12.79
CA THR A 24 -46.35 -10.50 12.98
C THR A 24 -46.17 -10.95 14.44
N GLY A 25 -45.73 -10.08 15.34
CA GLY A 25 -45.43 -10.39 16.74
C GLY A 25 -44.16 -9.70 17.26
N PRO A 26 -43.80 -9.90 18.53
CA PRO A 26 -42.52 -9.42 19.06
C PRO A 26 -41.35 -10.18 18.43
N GLU A 27 -40.39 -9.46 17.86
CA GLU A 27 -39.23 -10.04 17.17
C GLU A 27 -37.93 -9.65 17.87
N CYS A 28 -37.03 -10.62 18.03
CA CYS A 28 -35.73 -10.43 18.65
C CYS A 28 -34.67 -10.02 17.60
N GLN A 29 -34.07 -8.86 17.78
CA GLN A 29 -32.89 -8.46 17.02
C GLN A 29 -31.63 -8.80 17.83
N CYS A 30 -30.87 -9.79 17.38
CA CYS A 30 -29.68 -10.26 18.06
C CYS A 30 -28.49 -9.31 17.88
N ARG A 31 -27.62 -9.27 18.88
CA ARG A 31 -26.31 -8.61 18.76
C ARG A 31 -25.40 -9.42 17.83
N GLU A 32 -24.41 -8.74 17.27
CA GLU A 32 -23.39 -9.39 16.45
C GLU A 32 -22.78 -10.60 17.15
N GLY A 33 -22.65 -11.71 16.41
CA GLY A 33 -22.18 -12.98 16.95
C GLY A 33 -23.25 -13.82 17.66
N PHE A 34 -24.53 -13.43 17.60
CA PHE A 34 -25.64 -14.24 18.07
C PHE A 34 -26.74 -14.37 17.01
N ALA A 35 -27.38 -15.53 16.96
CA ALA A 35 -28.48 -15.85 16.05
C ALA A 35 -29.54 -16.72 16.74
N GLY A 36 -30.64 -17.01 16.03
CA GLY A 36 -31.78 -17.77 16.56
C GLY A 36 -32.98 -16.89 16.91
N GLN A 37 -34.12 -17.52 17.21
CA GLN A 37 -35.37 -16.79 17.48
C GLN A 37 -35.30 -15.99 18.80
N MET A 38 -34.43 -16.40 19.71
CA MET A 38 -34.21 -15.82 21.03
C MET A 38 -32.74 -15.46 21.25
N CYS A 39 -31.93 -15.35 20.18
CA CYS A 39 -30.49 -15.10 20.24
C CYS A 39 -29.72 -16.14 21.08
N GLU A 40 -30.19 -17.38 21.02
CA GLU A 40 -29.66 -18.54 21.75
C GLU A 40 -28.39 -19.12 21.11
N ILE A 41 -28.20 -18.91 19.81
CA ILE A 41 -27.09 -19.47 19.04
C ILE A 41 -25.93 -18.48 19.09
N VAL A 42 -24.75 -18.94 19.51
CA VAL A 42 -23.51 -18.14 19.40
C VAL A 42 -22.92 -18.38 18.02
N VAL A 43 -23.00 -17.38 17.15
CA VAL A 43 -22.27 -17.35 15.89
C VAL A 43 -20.89 -16.83 16.24
N GLU A 44 -20.06 -17.71 16.80
CA GLU A 44 -18.66 -17.39 17.00
C GLU A 44 -18.11 -17.01 15.62
N LYS A 45 -17.41 -15.88 15.55
CA LYS A 45 -16.72 -15.40 14.36
C LYS A 45 -15.49 -16.28 14.08
N THR A 46 -15.62 -17.59 14.23
CA THR A 46 -14.66 -18.59 13.81
C THR A 46 -14.86 -18.76 12.32
N THR A 47 -14.16 -17.91 11.57
CA THR A 47 -13.41 -18.31 10.39
C THR A 47 -14.00 -19.51 9.64
N ALA A 48 -15.14 -19.31 8.98
CA ALA A 48 -15.58 -20.18 7.92
C ALA A 48 -14.73 -19.85 6.68
N ALA A 49 -13.48 -20.30 6.70
CA ALA A 49 -12.86 -20.75 5.47
C ALA A 49 -13.82 -21.77 4.83
N VAL A 50 -13.98 -21.73 3.51
CA VAL A 50 -14.85 -22.60 2.66
C VAL A 50 -16.34 -22.26 2.53
N VAL A 51 -16.67 -21.02 2.15
CA VAL A 51 -17.79 -20.82 1.20
C VAL A 51 -17.29 -19.94 0.06
N ALA A 52 -17.35 -20.51 -1.14
CA ALA A 52 -17.30 -19.89 -2.47
C ALA A 52 -16.59 -18.52 -2.58
N VAL A 53 -15.43 -18.57 -3.21
CA VAL A 53 -14.80 -17.46 -3.93
C VAL A 53 -15.79 -16.93 -4.99
N ALA A 54 -16.54 -15.89 -4.66
CA ALA A 54 -17.02 -14.87 -5.58
C ALA A 54 -17.50 -13.68 -4.72
N GLU A 55 -17.01 -12.47 -5.00
CA GLU A 55 -17.36 -11.19 -4.37
C GLU A 55 -16.68 -11.01 -2.98
N ASP A 56 -15.45 -10.51 -2.81
CA ASP A 56 -14.95 -9.17 -3.17
C ASP A 56 -13.56 -9.23 -3.81
N THR A 57 -13.53 -9.45 -5.11
CA THR A 57 -12.30 -9.38 -5.91
C THR A 57 -11.85 -7.91 -6.06
N SER A 58 -12.73 -6.92 -5.90
CA SER A 58 -12.47 -5.49 -6.19
C SER A 58 -11.48 -4.80 -5.25
N ASP A 59 -11.42 -5.16 -3.97
CA ASP A 59 -10.62 -4.40 -2.99
C ASP A 59 -9.15 -4.81 -3.00
N PHE A 60 -8.84 -6.09 -3.22
CA PHE A 60 -7.46 -6.57 -3.33
C PHE A 60 -6.77 -6.07 -4.61
N TRP A 61 -7.46 -6.09 -5.75
CA TRP A 61 -6.89 -5.54 -6.99
C TRP A 61 -6.70 -4.02 -6.88
N SER A 62 -7.59 -3.30 -6.20
CA SER A 62 -7.43 -1.87 -5.93
C SER A 62 -6.15 -1.59 -5.13
N ILE A 63 -5.90 -2.33 -4.06
CA ILE A 63 -4.69 -2.20 -3.24
C ILE A 63 -3.44 -2.55 -4.05
N LEU A 64 -3.48 -3.63 -4.84
CA LEU A 64 -2.37 -4.04 -5.70
C LEU A 64 -2.07 -3.01 -6.80
N LEU A 65 -3.10 -2.43 -7.42
CA LEU A 65 -2.96 -1.38 -8.44
C LEU A 65 -2.34 -0.12 -7.84
N VAL A 66 -2.84 0.35 -6.69
CA VAL A 66 -2.28 1.52 -6.00
C VAL A 66 -0.82 1.26 -5.60
N SER A 67 -0.53 0.08 -5.04
CA SER A 67 0.84 -0.30 -4.67
C SER A 67 1.79 -0.32 -5.87
N LEU A 68 1.38 -0.90 -7.00
CA LEU A 68 2.17 -0.89 -8.23
C LEU A 68 2.40 0.53 -8.76
N LEU A 69 1.38 1.38 -8.80
CA LEU A 69 1.52 2.77 -9.26
C LEU A 69 2.51 3.57 -8.40
N VAL A 70 2.47 3.39 -7.08
CA VAL A 70 3.42 4.01 -6.15
C VAL A 70 4.85 3.50 -6.41
N LEU A 71 5.03 2.19 -6.58
CA LEU A 71 6.34 1.59 -6.88
C LEU A 71 6.90 2.08 -8.23
N PHE A 72 6.09 2.12 -9.29
CA PHE A 72 6.51 2.66 -10.59
C PHE A 72 6.88 4.13 -10.50
N SER A 73 6.11 4.92 -9.75
CA SER A 73 6.41 6.34 -9.51
C SER A 73 7.74 6.51 -8.78
N LEU A 74 7.99 5.71 -7.74
CA LEU A 74 9.26 5.73 -7.00
C LEU A 74 10.44 5.28 -7.86
N LEU A 75 10.30 4.20 -8.64
CA LEU A 75 11.33 3.73 -9.56
C LEU A 75 11.62 4.76 -10.66
N GLY A 76 10.59 5.40 -11.19
CA GLY A 76 10.71 6.49 -12.17
C GLY A 76 11.42 7.70 -11.56
N CYS A 77 11.04 8.12 -10.36
CA CYS A 77 11.72 9.20 -9.64
C CYS A 77 13.17 8.86 -9.33
N CYS A 78 13.47 7.66 -8.83
CA CYS A 78 14.83 7.19 -8.59
C CYS A 78 15.65 7.17 -9.88
N GLY A 79 15.09 6.67 -10.98
CA GLY A 79 15.73 6.66 -12.29
C GLY A 79 16.02 8.08 -12.80
N ALA A 80 15.06 9.01 -12.67
CA ALA A 80 15.23 10.40 -13.05
C ALA A 80 16.29 11.12 -12.18
N ILE A 81 16.33 10.84 -10.87
CA ILE A 81 17.35 11.38 -9.96
C ILE A 81 18.73 10.85 -10.35
N VAL A 82 18.87 9.54 -10.58
CA VAL A 82 20.13 8.93 -11.02
C VAL A 82 20.57 9.48 -12.38
N TRP A 83 19.64 9.62 -13.33
CA TRP A 83 19.93 10.19 -14.64
C TRP A 83 20.33 11.65 -14.53
N TYR A 84 19.64 12.44 -13.71
CA TYR A 84 19.96 13.84 -13.45
C TYR A 84 21.36 13.99 -12.83
N PHE A 85 21.69 13.16 -11.83
CA PHE A 85 23.03 13.13 -11.24
C PHE A 85 24.10 12.67 -12.23
N ARG A 86 23.80 11.65 -13.04
CA ARG A 86 24.71 11.14 -14.07
C ARG A 86 24.94 12.17 -15.17
N SER A 87 23.91 12.91 -15.56
CA SER A 87 24.00 14.02 -16.51
C SER A 87 24.88 15.13 -15.94
N LYS A 88 24.64 15.54 -14.69
CA LYS A 88 25.44 16.59 -14.03
C LYS A 88 26.89 16.17 -13.80
N ASN A 89 27.14 14.89 -13.54
CA ASN A 89 28.49 14.35 -13.42
C ASN A 89 29.16 14.15 -14.80
N GLY A 90 28.38 13.96 -15.88
CA GLY A 90 28.89 13.90 -17.25
C GLY A 90 29.62 15.18 -17.65
N ASP A 91 29.07 16.35 -17.31
CA ASP A 91 29.73 17.65 -17.56
C ASP A 91 31.07 17.78 -16.80
N ARG A 92 31.17 17.19 -15.61
CA ARG A 92 32.43 17.19 -14.82
C ARG A 92 33.47 16.24 -15.39
N ILE A 93 33.05 15.13 -16.01
CA ILE A 93 33.96 14.17 -16.64
C ILE A 93 34.53 14.76 -17.95
N GLY A 94 33.72 15.45 -18.75
CA GLY A 94 34.19 16.11 -19.98
C GLY A 94 35.28 17.17 -19.75
N GLY A 95 35.22 17.89 -18.62
CA GLY A 95 36.27 18.84 -18.25
C GLY A 95 37.61 18.19 -17.84
N LEU A 96 37.58 16.97 -17.29
CA LEU A 96 38.80 16.26 -16.89
C LEU A 96 39.56 15.70 -18.10
N ASP A 97 38.84 15.31 -19.16
CA ASP A 97 39.43 14.90 -20.44
C ASP A 97 40.15 16.07 -21.13
N GLU A 98 39.58 17.28 -21.08
CA GLU A 98 40.24 18.48 -21.62
C GLU A 98 41.54 18.81 -20.87
N ILE A 99 41.53 18.76 -19.53
CA ILE A 99 42.71 19.00 -18.69
C ILE A 99 43.76 17.89 -18.90
N SER A 100 43.35 16.63 -19.01
CA SER A 100 44.24 15.49 -19.29
C SER A 100 44.92 15.62 -20.65
N SER A 101 44.21 16.11 -21.66
CA SER A 101 44.77 16.36 -23.00
C SER A 101 45.86 17.45 -22.97
N LYS A 102 45.62 18.56 -22.26
CA LYS A 102 46.59 19.66 -22.07
C LYS A 102 47.80 19.23 -21.25
N ALA A 103 47.61 18.39 -20.24
CA ALA A 103 48.68 17.89 -19.37
C ALA A 103 49.67 16.99 -20.11
N LYS A 104 49.23 16.22 -21.13
CA LYS A 104 50.13 15.35 -21.92
C LYS A 104 51.00 16.12 -22.92
N THR A 105 50.56 17.29 -23.39
CA THR A 105 51.32 18.08 -24.39
C THR A 105 52.45 18.90 -23.76
N ALA A 106 52.28 19.38 -22.53
CA ALA A 106 53.28 20.19 -21.81
C ALA A 106 54.67 19.52 -21.65
N PRO A 107 54.80 18.26 -21.20
CA PRO A 107 56.12 17.64 -21.01
C PRO A 107 56.87 17.40 -22.34
N LYS A 108 56.15 17.22 -23.45
CA LYS A 108 56.77 16.98 -24.76
C LYS A 108 57.50 18.23 -25.28
N LYS A 109 56.90 19.42 -25.11
CA LYS A 109 57.54 20.68 -25.47
C LYS A 109 58.77 21.00 -24.62
N ILE A 110 58.72 20.69 -23.33
CA ILE A 110 59.86 20.93 -22.42
C ILE A 110 61.04 20.06 -22.82
N LYS A 111 60.80 18.79 -23.18
CA LYS A 111 61.86 17.89 -23.68
C LYS A 111 62.52 18.42 -24.96
N GLU A 112 61.73 18.90 -25.91
CA GLU A 112 62.22 19.45 -27.18
C GLU A 112 63.06 20.73 -26.98
N TYR A 113 62.69 21.60 -26.02
CA TYR A 113 63.50 22.77 -25.66
C TYR A 113 64.85 22.38 -25.03
N LEU A 114 64.87 21.34 -24.19
CA LEU A 114 66.10 20.86 -23.55
C LEU A 114 67.06 20.20 -24.56
N GLU A 115 66.54 19.41 -25.51
CA GLU A 115 67.34 18.79 -26.56
C GLU A 115 67.93 19.82 -27.54
N ASN A 116 67.30 20.99 -27.69
CA ASN A 116 67.83 22.09 -28.52
C ASN A 116 68.79 23.03 -27.77
N LEU A 117 68.98 22.86 -26.45
CA LEU A 117 69.88 23.69 -25.64
C LEU A 117 71.27 23.06 -25.42
N VAL A 118 71.43 21.77 -25.73
CA VAL A 118 72.68 20.99 -25.66
C VAL A 118 73.25 20.83 -27.06
#